data_AF-A0A672TWG9-F1
#
_entry.id   AF-A0A672TWG9-F1
#
_cell.length_a   1.000
_cell.length_b   1.000
_cell.length_c   1.000
_cell.angle_alpha   90.00
_cell.angle_beta   90.00
_cell.angle_gamma   90.00
#
_symmetry.space_group_name_H-M   'P 1'
#
loop_
_entity.id
_entity.type
_entity.pdbx_description
1 polymer ?
#
loop_
_entity_poly.entity_id
_entity_poly.type
_entity_poly.pdbx_seq_one_letter_code
_entity_poly.pdbx_strand_id
1 'polypeptide(L)'
;MALFWCTEALPLAVTAFLPVLLFPLMNIMDSTTVCQEYLKDSNMLFIGGLFMAIAIENWHLHKRVALRVLLTTGVRPALLLMGFMIVTAFLSMWISNTATAAMMVPIAQAVLEQLRKSEVDSNSAGQTSENINKAFELQEESTKPGNSYALTVEEDRKRNASLLEEKHKKFSTGMSLCICYSASIGGIATLTGTTPNLILQGQVDELFPSNGNVINFASWFSFAFPTMILLLVLAWIWLQILFLGFNFHENFGCASNASVKAKEQQAYNLIKEESKKMGSMTFAEKAITVLFVLLVVLWFTRDPGFVPGGFALAKGSEVTFLCLPGICVFLGVFHFAFHECSPRTQEGMLVAPNVHLLS
;
A
#
# COMPACT_ATOMS: atom_id res chain seq x y z
N MET A 1 -23.93 7.94 -22.58
CA MET A 1 -22.64 7.50 -21.99
C MET A 1 -22.22 8.33 -20.79
N ALA A 2 -22.06 9.66 -20.92
CA ALA A 2 -21.65 10.52 -19.80
C ALA A 2 -22.50 10.34 -18.52
N LEU A 3 -23.84 10.32 -18.64
CA LEU A 3 -24.72 10.07 -17.49
C LEU A 3 -24.45 8.71 -16.82
N PHE A 4 -24.25 7.63 -17.58
CA PHE A 4 -23.95 6.31 -17.00
C PHE A 4 -22.61 6.27 -16.27
N TRP A 5 -21.60 6.97 -16.79
CA TRP A 5 -20.29 7.08 -16.13
C TRP A 5 -20.35 7.92 -14.85
N CYS A 6 -21.11 9.03 -14.85
CA CYS A 6 -21.21 9.90 -13.67
C CYS A 6 -22.14 9.37 -12.58
N THR A 7 -23.21 8.65 -12.95
CA THR A 7 -24.19 8.12 -11.99
C THR A 7 -23.88 6.72 -11.51
N GLU A 8 -22.95 6.02 -12.18
CA GLU A 8 -22.64 4.60 -11.95
C GLU A 8 -23.89 3.71 -11.90
N ALA A 9 -24.94 4.06 -12.65
CA ALA A 9 -26.22 3.33 -12.67
C ALA A 9 -26.08 1.87 -13.14
N LEU A 10 -25.01 1.57 -13.88
CA LEU A 10 -24.58 0.23 -14.27
C LEU A 10 -23.10 0.06 -13.92
N PRO A 11 -22.63 -1.17 -13.62
CA PRO A 11 -21.22 -1.43 -13.40
C PRO A 11 -20.35 -0.87 -14.52
N LEU A 12 -19.21 -0.26 -14.18
CA LEU A 12 -18.34 0.42 -15.14
C LEU A 12 -17.96 -0.46 -16.33
N ALA A 13 -17.74 -1.76 -16.11
CA ALA A 13 -17.46 -2.72 -17.17
C ALA A 13 -18.62 -2.86 -18.17
N VAL A 14 -19.87 -2.96 -17.68
CA VAL A 14 -21.06 -3.04 -18.55
C VAL A 14 -21.23 -1.74 -19.33
N THR A 15 -21.03 -0.60 -18.65
CA THR A 15 -21.05 0.71 -19.28
C THR A 15 -19.95 0.86 -20.34
N ALA A 16 -18.78 0.27 -20.12
CA ALA A 16 -17.70 0.27 -21.10
C ALA A 16 -17.99 -0.61 -22.33
N PHE A 17 -18.81 -1.66 -22.22
CA PHE A 17 -19.18 -2.54 -23.35
C PHE A 17 -20.40 -2.06 -24.16
N LEU A 18 -21.18 -1.12 -23.62
CA LEU A 18 -22.36 -0.55 -24.30
C LEU A 18 -22.07 -0.04 -25.74
N PRO A 19 -20.93 0.60 -26.08
CA PRO A 19 -20.61 0.99 -27.46
C PRO A 19 -20.57 -0.18 -28.44
N VAL A 20 -20.04 -1.34 -28.02
CA VAL A 20 -19.94 -2.56 -28.87
C VAL A 20 -21.32 -3.00 -29.35
N LEU A 21 -22.35 -2.83 -28.51
CA LEU A 21 -23.72 -3.18 -28.86
C LEU A 21 -24.45 -2.04 -29.57
N LEU A 22 -24.34 -0.82 -29.05
CA LEU A 22 -25.15 0.32 -29.50
C LEU A 22 -24.67 0.89 -30.84
N PHE A 23 -23.37 0.95 -31.11
CA PHE A 23 -22.86 1.56 -32.34
C PHE A 23 -23.26 0.77 -33.60
N PRO A 24 -23.17 -0.58 -33.62
CA PRO A 24 -23.69 -1.36 -34.74
C PRO A 24 -25.22 -1.30 -34.84
N LEU A 25 -25.93 -1.33 -33.71
CA LEU A 25 -27.41 -1.26 -33.69
C LEU A 25 -27.94 0.07 -34.24
N MET A 26 -27.23 1.18 -33.95
CA MET A 26 -27.55 2.51 -34.45
C MET A 26 -26.94 2.81 -35.83
N ASN A 27 -26.25 1.83 -36.44
CA ASN A 27 -25.59 1.95 -37.74
C ASN A 27 -24.57 3.10 -37.82
N ILE A 28 -23.85 3.36 -36.72
CA ILE A 28 -22.81 4.41 -36.62
C ILE A 28 -21.45 3.85 -37.05
N MET A 29 -21.12 2.63 -36.62
CA MET A 29 -19.84 1.98 -36.87
C MET A 29 -20.02 0.46 -36.90
N ASP A 30 -19.23 -0.25 -37.72
CA ASP A 30 -19.27 -1.70 -37.76
C ASP A 30 -18.72 -2.33 -36.47
N SER A 31 -19.26 -3.49 -36.12
CA SER A 31 -18.87 -4.28 -34.94
C SER A 31 -17.38 -4.61 -34.92
N THR A 32 -16.76 -4.86 -36.08
CA THR A 32 -15.33 -5.19 -36.16
C THR A 32 -14.45 -4.02 -35.78
N THR A 33 -14.77 -2.81 -36.26
CA THR A 33 -14.04 -1.58 -35.95
C THR A 33 -14.18 -1.22 -34.48
N VAL A 34 -15.39 -1.32 -33.91
CA VAL A 34 -15.60 -1.03 -32.48
C VAL A 34 -14.82 -1.99 -31.59
N CYS A 35 -14.75 -3.28 -31.93
CA CYS A 35 -13.98 -4.26 -31.17
C CYS A 35 -12.46 -4.01 -31.23
N GLN A 36 -11.94 -3.51 -32.35
CA GLN A 36 -10.51 -3.19 -32.48
C GLN A 36 -10.07 -2.09 -31.50
N GLU A 37 -10.95 -1.15 -31.17
CA GLU A 37 -10.69 -0.09 -30.20
C GLU A 37 -10.39 -0.61 -28.78
N TYR A 38 -10.83 -1.82 -28.43
CA TYR A 38 -10.56 -2.44 -27.13
C TYR A 38 -9.18 -3.11 -27.07
N LEU A 39 -8.56 -3.42 -28.21
CA LEU A 39 -7.30 -4.16 -28.31
C LEU A 39 -6.09 -3.25 -28.58
N LYS A 40 -6.19 -1.96 -28.23
CA LYS A 40 -5.07 -1.01 -28.32
C LYS A 40 -3.88 -1.43 -27.46
N ASP A 41 -2.68 -1.06 -27.89
CA ASP A 41 -1.41 -1.38 -27.21
C ASP A 41 -1.40 -0.96 -25.74
N SER A 42 -1.98 0.20 -25.40
CA SER A 42 -2.09 0.68 -24.02
C SER A 42 -2.93 -0.26 -23.12
N ASN A 43 -3.98 -0.86 -23.67
CA ASN A 43 -4.79 -1.84 -22.94
C ASN A 43 -4.03 -3.17 -22.78
N MET A 44 -3.25 -3.58 -23.78
CA MET A 44 -2.38 -4.76 -23.64
C MET A 44 -1.27 -4.56 -22.61
N LEU A 45 -0.70 -3.35 -22.55
CA LEU A 45 0.26 -2.97 -21.51
C LEU A 45 -0.39 -3.03 -20.11
N PHE A 46 -1.63 -2.54 -19.98
CA PHE A 46 -2.39 -2.62 -18.72
C PHE A 46 -2.60 -4.07 -18.26
N ILE A 47 -3.07 -4.94 -19.16
CA ILE A 47 -3.29 -6.37 -18.87
C ILE A 47 -1.98 -7.04 -18.45
N GLY A 48 -0.88 -6.73 -19.14
CA GLY A 48 0.45 -7.23 -18.79
C GLY A 48 0.92 -6.82 -17.40
N GLY A 49 0.77 -5.53 -17.08
CA GLY A 49 1.05 -5.00 -15.74
C GLY A 49 0.19 -5.66 -14.65
N LEU A 50 -1.09 -5.90 -14.93
CA LEU A 50 -2.01 -6.56 -14.02
C LEU A 50 -1.59 -8.01 -13.72
N PHE A 51 -1.21 -8.79 -14.75
CA PHE A 51 -0.71 -10.16 -14.53
C PHE A 51 0.57 -10.18 -13.69
N MET A 52 1.49 -9.26 -13.93
CA MET A 52 2.70 -9.13 -13.11
C MET A 52 2.36 -8.76 -11.66
N ALA A 53 1.43 -7.83 -11.45
CA ALA A 53 0.97 -7.43 -10.11
C ALA A 53 0.33 -8.62 -9.36
N ILE A 54 -0.55 -9.38 -10.02
CA ILE A 54 -1.15 -10.60 -9.46
C ILE A 54 -0.08 -11.64 -9.11
N ALA A 55 0.93 -11.82 -9.97
CA ALA A 55 2.03 -12.74 -9.68
C ALA A 55 2.84 -12.30 -8.44
N ILE A 56 3.11 -11.00 -8.29
CA ILE A 56 3.78 -10.44 -7.08
C ILE A 56 2.89 -10.63 -5.84
N GLU A 57 1.58 -10.53 -5.99
CA GLU A 57 0.60 -10.69 -4.93
C GLU A 57 0.52 -12.13 -4.44
N ASN A 58 0.32 -13.08 -5.35
CA ASN A 58 0.14 -14.50 -5.05
C ASN A 58 1.37 -15.14 -4.38
N TRP A 59 2.57 -14.61 -4.65
CA TRP A 59 3.81 -15.07 -4.01
C TRP A 59 4.21 -14.22 -2.79
N HIS A 60 3.33 -13.31 -2.34
CA HIS A 60 3.51 -12.41 -1.20
C HIS A 60 4.83 -11.63 -1.20
N LEU A 61 5.41 -11.40 -2.39
CA LEU A 61 6.69 -10.73 -2.54
C LEU A 61 6.62 -9.28 -2.05
N HIS A 62 5.50 -8.61 -2.30
CA HIS A 62 5.19 -7.27 -1.81
C HIS A 62 5.24 -7.20 -0.27
N LYS A 63 4.69 -8.20 0.46
CA LYS A 63 4.72 -8.26 1.93
C LYS A 63 6.17 -8.37 2.44
N ARG A 64 7.02 -9.13 1.74
CA ARG A 64 8.45 -9.26 2.06
C ARG A 64 9.20 -7.95 1.89
N VAL A 65 8.94 -7.22 0.81
CA VAL A 65 9.54 -5.89 0.59
C VAL A 65 9.05 -4.92 1.65
N ALA A 66 7.75 -4.91 1.94
CA ALA A 66 7.13 -4.03 2.92
C ALA A 66 7.72 -4.19 4.33
N LEU A 67 7.80 -5.44 4.82
CA LEU A 67 8.35 -5.72 6.14
C LEU A 67 9.84 -5.36 6.24
N ARG A 68 10.63 -5.57 5.18
CA ARG A 68 12.06 -5.16 5.17
C ARG A 68 12.24 -3.65 5.27
N VAL A 69 11.44 -2.88 4.54
CA VAL A 69 11.51 -1.42 4.58
C VAL A 69 11.06 -0.91 5.95
N LEU A 70 9.95 -1.44 6.50
CA LEU A 70 9.50 -1.08 7.84
C LEU A 70 10.53 -1.40 8.94
N LEU A 71 11.29 -2.50 8.81
CA LEU A 71 12.41 -2.81 9.70
C LEU A 71 13.58 -1.83 9.58
N THR A 72 13.71 -1.14 8.44
CA THR A 72 14.79 -0.18 8.18
C THR A 72 14.40 1.24 8.63
N THR A 73 13.14 1.64 8.44
CA THR A 73 12.65 2.97 8.82
C THR A 73 12.53 3.15 10.35
N GLY A 74 12.37 2.06 11.09
CA GLY A 74 12.24 2.08 12.54
C GLY A 74 10.80 2.30 13.02
N VAL A 75 10.63 2.42 14.35
CA VAL A 75 9.31 2.25 15.00
C VAL A 75 8.84 3.49 15.77
N ARG A 76 9.52 4.63 15.59
CA ARG A 76 9.07 5.92 16.14
C ARG A 76 7.76 6.32 15.47
N PRO A 77 6.75 6.90 16.15
CA PRO A 77 5.45 7.21 15.56
C PRO A 77 5.52 7.99 14.23
N ALA A 78 6.35 9.04 14.14
CA ALA A 78 6.53 9.83 12.92
C ALA A 78 7.25 9.07 11.79
N LEU A 79 8.29 8.29 12.15
CA LEU A 79 9.04 7.45 11.20
C LEU A 79 8.23 6.23 10.77
N LEU A 80 7.36 5.71 11.64
CA LEU A 80 6.47 4.61 11.36
C LEU A 80 5.43 5.04 10.33
N LEU A 81 4.79 6.21 10.53
CA LEU A 81 3.91 6.82 9.53
C LEU A 81 4.65 7.02 8.20
N MET A 82 5.84 7.62 8.22
CA MET A 82 6.67 7.80 7.04
C MET A 82 6.99 6.46 6.35
N GLY A 83 7.36 5.43 7.11
CA GLY A 83 7.68 4.09 6.61
C GLY A 83 6.48 3.46 5.93
N PHE A 84 5.31 3.47 6.56
CA PHE A 84 4.08 2.99 5.94
C PHE A 84 3.73 3.79 4.67
N MET A 85 3.88 5.12 4.68
CA MET A 85 3.62 5.95 3.52
C MET A 85 4.57 5.65 2.34
N ILE A 86 5.88 5.55 2.60
CA ILE A 86 6.90 5.24 1.57
C ILE A 86 6.65 3.87 0.97
N VAL A 87 6.44 2.85 1.81
CA VAL A 87 6.22 1.49 1.32
C VAL A 87 4.92 1.40 0.55
N THR A 88 3.84 2.00 1.06
CA THR A 88 2.55 2.00 0.38
C THR A 88 2.65 2.70 -0.97
N ALA A 89 3.30 3.86 -1.04
CA ALA A 89 3.51 4.56 -2.30
C ALA A 89 4.34 3.74 -3.28
N PHE A 90 5.43 3.12 -2.81
CA PHE A 90 6.28 2.27 -3.65
C PHE A 90 5.53 1.05 -4.20
N LEU A 91 4.75 0.35 -3.37
CA LEU A 91 3.93 -0.78 -3.85
C LEU A 91 2.87 -0.32 -4.85
N SER A 92 2.25 0.83 -4.63
CA SER A 92 1.20 1.37 -5.50
C SER A 92 1.71 1.87 -6.85
N MET A 93 3.03 2.01 -7.05
CA MET A 93 3.59 2.25 -8.39
C MET A 93 3.43 1.05 -9.32
N TRP A 94 3.35 -0.15 -8.75
CA TRP A 94 3.41 -1.41 -9.52
C TRP A 94 2.11 -2.22 -9.39
N ILE A 95 1.38 -2.01 -8.31
CA ILE A 95 0.13 -2.69 -7.96
C ILE A 95 -0.98 -1.64 -7.97
N SER A 96 -2.24 -2.07 -8.13
CA SER A 96 -3.38 -1.16 -8.03
C SER A 96 -3.47 -0.49 -6.65
N ASN A 97 -3.94 0.76 -6.63
CA ASN A 97 -4.11 1.54 -5.40
C ASN A 97 -5.02 0.82 -4.39
N THR A 98 -6.12 0.24 -4.87
CA THR A 98 -7.10 -0.47 -4.05
C THR A 98 -6.50 -1.72 -3.42
N ALA A 99 -5.79 -2.55 -4.20
CA ALA A 99 -5.13 -3.74 -3.65
C ALA A 99 -4.04 -3.36 -2.65
N THR A 100 -3.23 -2.34 -2.97
CA THR A 100 -2.17 -1.86 -2.08
C THR A 100 -2.73 -1.40 -0.73
N ALA A 101 -3.81 -0.62 -0.73
CA ALA A 101 -4.48 -0.20 0.49
C ALA A 101 -5.07 -1.39 1.26
N ALA A 102 -5.77 -2.30 0.58
CA ALA A 102 -6.38 -3.48 1.20
C ALA A 102 -5.35 -4.40 1.87
N MET A 103 -4.14 -4.50 1.32
CA MET A 103 -3.04 -5.28 1.90
C MET A 103 -2.35 -4.58 3.07
N MET A 104 -2.17 -3.25 2.98
CA MET A 104 -1.43 -2.50 3.99
C MET A 104 -2.24 -2.20 5.25
N VAL A 105 -3.55 -2.00 5.13
CA VAL A 105 -4.41 -1.66 6.26
C VAL A 105 -4.38 -2.74 7.36
N PRO A 106 -4.54 -4.06 7.07
CA PRO A 106 -4.44 -5.10 8.09
C PRO A 106 -3.05 -5.16 8.76
N ILE A 107 -1.97 -4.94 8.00
CA ILE A 107 -0.60 -4.91 8.55
C ILE A 107 -0.45 -3.74 9.52
N ALA A 108 -0.94 -2.57 9.14
CA ALA A 108 -0.92 -1.39 9.99
C ALA A 108 -1.78 -1.58 11.25
N GLN A 109 -2.98 -2.17 11.12
CA GLN A 109 -3.85 -2.49 12.26
C GLN A 109 -3.17 -3.45 13.24
N ALA A 110 -2.50 -4.50 12.74
CA ALA A 110 -1.76 -5.43 13.59
C ALA A 110 -0.63 -4.74 14.38
N VAL A 111 0.08 -3.79 13.77
CA VAL A 111 1.10 -2.99 14.46
C VAL A 111 0.48 -2.02 15.47
N LEU A 112 -0.64 -1.37 15.12
CA LEU A 112 -1.35 -0.42 15.98
C LEU A 112 -1.93 -1.09 17.23
N GLU A 113 -2.53 -2.28 17.08
CA GLU A 113 -3.12 -3.02 18.19
C GLU A 113 -2.06 -3.41 19.23
N GLN A 114 -0.86 -3.74 18.76
CA GLN A 114 0.26 -4.09 19.61
C GLN A 114 0.86 -2.88 20.33
N LEU A 115 0.93 -1.74 19.65
CA LEU A 115 1.28 -0.46 20.27
C LEU A 115 0.28 -0.10 21.39
N ARG A 116 -1.02 -0.33 21.15
CA ARG A 116 -2.08 -0.13 22.15
C ARG A 116 -1.91 -1.05 23.36
N LYS A 117 -1.67 -2.35 23.13
CA LYS A 117 -1.46 -3.33 24.21
C LYS A 117 -0.28 -2.94 25.11
N SER A 118 0.84 -2.57 24.49
CA SER A 118 2.04 -2.10 25.19
C SER A 118 1.79 -0.83 26.03
N GLU A 119 0.96 0.08 25.54
CA GLU A 119 0.59 1.31 26.25
C GLU A 119 -0.30 1.06 27.47
N VAL A 120 -1.25 0.13 27.37
CA VAL A 120 -2.08 -0.31 28.50
C VAL A 120 -1.20 -0.96 29.57
N ASP A 121 -0.32 -1.90 29.20
CA ASP A 121 0.55 -2.61 30.14
C ASP A 121 1.50 -1.64 30.89
N SER A 122 2.03 -0.63 30.19
CA SER A 122 2.89 0.41 30.77
C SER A 122 2.13 1.29 31.78
N ASN A 123 0.89 1.69 31.44
CA ASN A 123 0.08 2.53 32.32
C ASN A 123 -0.45 1.78 33.53
N SER A 124 -0.76 0.47 33.42
CA SER A 124 -1.13 -0.35 34.57
C SER A 124 0.01 -0.47 35.59
N ALA A 125 1.26 -0.64 35.12
CA ALA A 125 2.43 -0.66 35.99
C ALA A 125 2.70 0.71 36.64
N GLY A 126 2.58 1.80 35.87
CA GLY A 126 2.72 3.17 36.38
C GLY A 126 1.66 3.54 37.43
N GLN A 127 0.39 3.23 37.16
CA GLN A 127 -0.71 3.43 38.11
C GLN A 127 -0.53 2.61 39.39
N THR A 128 0.07 1.42 39.32
CA THR A 128 0.34 0.60 40.50
C THR A 128 1.37 1.28 41.40
N SER A 129 2.46 1.79 40.84
CA SER A 129 3.47 2.56 41.58
C SER A 129 2.94 3.89 42.12
N GLU A 130 2.10 4.60 41.35
CA GLU A 130 1.48 5.86 41.77
C GLU A 130 0.45 5.64 42.89
N ASN A 131 -0.33 4.55 42.81
CA ASN A 131 -1.25 4.14 43.88
C ASN A 131 -0.50 3.67 45.12
N ILE A 132 0.65 3.00 44.98
CA ILE A 132 1.52 2.63 46.11
C ILE A 132 2.09 3.89 46.77
N ASN A 133 2.58 4.85 45.99
CA ASN A 133 3.10 6.12 46.53
C ASN A 133 1.99 6.92 47.24
N LYS A 134 0.80 7.01 46.65
CA LYS A 134 -0.36 7.64 47.32
C LYS A 134 -0.83 6.86 48.55
N ALA A 135 -0.78 5.54 48.55
CA ALA A 135 -1.09 4.72 49.72
C ALA A 135 -0.04 4.88 50.83
N PHE A 136 1.22 5.13 50.46
CA PHE A 136 2.31 5.43 51.37
C PHE A 136 2.20 6.86 51.95
N GLU A 137 1.84 7.85 51.13
CA GLU A 137 1.50 9.21 51.57
C GLU A 137 0.29 9.23 52.53
N LEU A 138 -0.70 8.35 52.30
CA LEU A 138 -1.86 8.16 53.19
C LEU A 138 -1.51 7.50 54.54
N GLN A 139 -0.35 6.87 54.67
CA GLN A 139 0.17 6.42 55.98
C GLN A 139 0.80 7.55 56.79
N GLU A 140 1.23 8.66 56.16
CA GLU A 140 1.76 9.84 56.85
C GLU A 140 0.67 10.85 57.27
N GLU A 141 -0.42 10.98 56.49
CA GLU A 141 -1.57 11.83 56.84
C GLU A 141 -2.75 11.05 57.45
N SER A 142 -2.61 10.61 58.71
CA SER A 142 -3.79 10.32 59.52
C SER A 142 -4.51 11.64 59.82
N THR A 143 -5.69 11.88 59.20
CA THR A 143 -6.92 12.52 59.77
C THR A 143 -7.78 13.23 58.68
N LYS A 144 -8.72 12.52 58.01
CA LYS A 144 -10.09 12.99 57.59
C LYS A 144 -10.85 11.96 56.70
N PRO A 145 -12.21 11.99 56.63
CA PRO A 145 -13.00 10.83 56.25
C PRO A 145 -13.16 10.60 54.73
N GLY A 146 -12.61 9.49 54.24
CA GLY A 146 -13.42 8.34 53.80
C GLY A 146 -13.84 8.21 52.34
N ASN A 147 -14.77 9.03 51.83
CA ASN A 147 -15.51 8.64 50.61
C ASN A 147 -15.37 9.59 49.41
N SER A 148 -15.07 10.88 49.62
CA SER A 148 -15.01 11.85 48.51
C SER A 148 -13.78 11.65 47.62
N TYR A 149 -12.66 11.20 48.20
CA TYR A 149 -11.38 11.04 47.49
C TYR A 149 -11.33 9.77 46.64
N ALA A 150 -11.96 8.68 47.07
CA ALA A 150 -12.04 7.45 46.29
C ALA A 150 -12.85 7.66 44.99
N LEU A 151 -13.94 8.42 45.07
CA LEU A 151 -14.76 8.82 43.91
C LEU A 151 -13.98 9.67 42.90
N THR A 152 -13.20 10.66 43.37
CA THR A 152 -12.37 11.50 42.48
C THR A 152 -11.25 10.71 41.80
N VAL A 153 -10.62 9.75 42.50
CA VAL A 153 -9.57 8.90 41.92
C VAL A 153 -10.14 7.96 40.85
N GLU A 154 -11.35 7.42 41.07
CA GLU A 154 -12.01 6.55 40.11
C GLU A 154 -12.51 7.32 38.87
N GLU A 155 -12.99 8.55 39.05
CA GLU A 155 -13.34 9.47 37.97
C GLU A 155 -12.11 9.88 37.14
N ASP A 156 -11.00 10.26 37.78
CA ASP A 156 -9.75 10.61 37.09
C ASP A 156 -9.19 9.41 36.31
N ARG A 157 -9.31 8.20 36.84
CA ARG A 157 -8.92 6.96 36.15
C ARG A 157 -9.76 6.72 34.89
N LYS A 158 -11.09 6.88 34.99
CA LYS A 158 -12.01 6.75 33.83
C LYS A 158 -11.73 7.82 32.78
N ARG A 159 -11.48 9.06 33.22
CA ARG A 159 -11.11 10.17 32.33
C ARG A 159 -9.80 9.90 31.60
N ASN A 160 -8.76 9.47 32.31
CA ASN A 160 -7.46 9.15 31.70
C ASN A 160 -7.56 7.98 30.72
N ALA A 161 -8.33 6.93 31.05
CA ALA A 161 -8.59 5.81 30.13
C ALA A 161 -9.30 6.27 28.84
N SER A 162 -10.32 7.12 28.96
CA SER A 162 -11.04 7.67 27.79
C SER A 162 -10.15 8.55 26.90
N LEU A 163 -9.27 9.36 27.48
CA LEU A 163 -8.32 10.20 26.75
C LEU A 163 -7.26 9.38 25.99
N LEU A 164 -6.77 8.30 26.59
CA LEU A 164 -5.86 7.35 25.94
C LEU A 164 -6.53 6.68 24.75
N GLU A 165 -7.77 6.21 24.92
CA GLU A 165 -8.54 5.59 23.86
C GLU A 165 -8.80 6.57 22.69
N GLU A 166 -9.11 7.83 22.99
CA GLU A 166 -9.29 8.87 21.98
C GLU A 166 -7.98 9.15 21.21
N LYS A 167 -6.84 9.23 21.91
CA LYS A 167 -5.51 9.38 21.29
C LYS A 167 -5.18 8.21 20.37
N HIS A 168 -5.41 6.98 20.82
CA HIS A 168 -5.19 5.79 19.99
C HIS A 168 -6.09 5.77 18.77
N LYS A 169 -7.36 6.13 18.92
CA LYS A 169 -8.32 6.21 17.80
C LYS A 169 -7.88 7.25 16.77
N LYS A 170 -7.44 8.43 17.22
CA LYS A 170 -6.88 9.47 16.34
C LYS A 170 -5.64 8.96 15.59
N PHE A 171 -4.70 8.32 16.28
CA PHE A 171 -3.50 7.77 15.66
C PHE A 171 -3.81 6.66 14.65
N SER A 172 -4.70 5.72 15.00
CA SER A 172 -5.14 4.63 14.10
C SER A 172 -5.86 5.17 12.86
N THR A 173 -6.67 6.22 13.02
CA THR A 173 -7.35 6.90 11.92
C THR A 173 -6.32 7.58 11.01
N GLY A 174 -5.35 8.29 11.60
CA GLY A 174 -4.27 8.92 10.86
C GLY A 174 -3.44 7.93 10.06
N MET A 175 -3.08 6.80 10.66
CA MET A 175 -2.34 5.73 9.99
C MET A 175 -3.11 5.15 8.80
N SER A 176 -4.41 4.92 8.94
CA SER A 176 -5.25 4.40 7.86
C SER A 176 -5.35 5.41 6.70
N LEU A 177 -5.50 6.70 7.02
CA LEU A 177 -5.52 7.78 6.03
C LEU A 177 -4.17 7.93 5.31
N CYS A 178 -3.05 7.83 6.03
CA CYS A 178 -1.71 7.81 5.44
C CYS A 178 -1.58 6.74 4.37
N ILE A 179 -2.06 5.53 4.64
CA ILE A 179 -2.02 4.42 3.68
C ILE A 179 -2.88 4.75 2.45
N CYS A 180 -4.12 5.20 2.64
CA CYS A 180 -5.02 5.52 1.52
C CYS A 180 -4.46 6.64 0.63
N TYR A 181 -3.92 7.71 1.22
CA TYR A 181 -3.30 8.80 0.48
C TYR A 181 -2.01 8.36 -0.22
N SER A 182 -1.15 7.61 0.46
CA SER A 182 0.09 7.11 -0.14
C SER A 182 -0.14 6.14 -1.28
N ALA A 183 -1.16 5.28 -1.20
CA ALA A 183 -1.55 4.43 -2.31
C ALA A 183 -1.94 5.28 -3.53
N SER A 184 -2.80 6.29 -3.30
CA SER A 184 -3.26 7.19 -4.37
C SER A 184 -2.11 8.00 -5.00
N ILE A 185 -1.20 8.54 -4.17
CA ILE A 185 -0.04 9.30 -4.62
C ILE A 185 0.95 8.40 -5.37
N GLY A 186 1.23 7.21 -4.83
CA GLY A 186 2.19 6.25 -5.41
C GLY A 186 1.86 5.84 -6.84
N GLY A 187 0.57 5.64 -7.14
CA GLY A 187 0.11 5.27 -8.47
C GLY A 187 0.32 6.33 -9.56
N ILE A 188 0.66 7.57 -9.19
CA ILE A 188 0.93 8.65 -10.15
C ILE A 188 2.29 8.45 -10.84
N ALA A 189 3.28 7.86 -10.15
CA ALA A 189 4.67 7.86 -10.60
C ALA A 189 4.95 7.07 -11.88
N THR A 190 4.18 6.02 -12.16
CA THR A 190 4.37 5.12 -13.30
C THR A 190 3.11 5.12 -14.18
N LEU A 191 3.28 4.81 -15.46
CA LEU A 191 2.14 4.67 -16.38
C LEU A 191 1.20 3.55 -15.91
N THR A 192 1.75 2.41 -15.47
CA THR A 192 0.96 1.25 -15.03
C THR A 192 0.34 1.38 -13.64
N GLY A 193 0.70 2.40 -12.87
CA GLY A 193 0.21 2.58 -11.49
C GLY A 193 -1.30 2.88 -11.43
N THR A 194 -1.80 3.71 -12.35
CA THR A 194 -3.24 4.02 -12.43
C THR A 194 -3.76 4.04 -13.85
N THR A 195 -5.00 3.59 -14.03
CA THR A 195 -5.67 3.54 -15.34
C THR A 195 -5.76 4.90 -16.05
N PRO A 196 -6.02 6.05 -15.37
CA PRO A 196 -6.01 7.36 -16.03
C PRO A 196 -4.72 7.71 -16.76
N ASN A 197 -3.56 7.29 -16.23
CA ASN A 197 -2.26 7.55 -16.87
C ASN A 197 -2.15 6.82 -18.23
N LEU A 198 -2.63 5.57 -18.30
CA LEU A 198 -2.66 4.79 -19.53
C LEU A 198 -3.70 5.28 -20.53
N ILE A 199 -4.87 5.71 -20.04
CA ILE A 199 -5.88 6.34 -20.89
C ILE A 199 -5.30 7.61 -21.52
N LEU A 200 -4.62 8.45 -20.74
CA LEU A 200 -3.96 9.64 -21.26
C LEU A 200 -2.93 9.30 -22.33
N GLN A 201 -2.05 8.32 -22.08
CA GLN A 201 -1.09 7.86 -23.08
C GLN A 201 -1.78 7.42 -24.38
N GLY A 202 -2.77 6.51 -24.28
CA GLY A 202 -3.48 5.99 -25.45
C GLY A 202 -4.22 7.07 -26.23
N GLN A 203 -4.82 8.05 -25.54
CA GLN A 203 -5.48 9.19 -26.18
C GLN A 203 -4.50 10.15 -26.85
N VAL A 204 -3.33 10.40 -26.26
CA VAL A 204 -2.32 11.27 -26.86
C VAL A 204 -1.70 10.64 -28.11
N ASP A 205 -1.49 9.33 -28.10
CA ASP A 205 -0.98 8.59 -29.26
C ASP A 205 -2.00 8.53 -30.40
N GLU A 206 -3.29 8.44 -30.07
CA GLU A 206 -4.38 8.44 -31.05
C GLU A 206 -4.68 9.84 -31.63
N LEU A 207 -4.78 10.86 -30.78
CA LEU A 207 -5.13 12.23 -31.20
C LEU A 207 -3.95 12.95 -31.86
N PHE A 208 -2.71 12.59 -31.51
CA PHE A 208 -1.50 13.23 -32.03
C PHE A 208 -0.47 12.20 -32.53
N PRO A 209 -0.70 11.52 -33.67
CA PRO A 209 0.19 10.46 -34.17
C PRO A 209 1.63 10.92 -34.49
N SER A 210 1.82 12.22 -34.76
CA SER A 210 3.12 12.84 -35.03
C SER A 210 3.79 13.40 -33.76
N ASN A 211 3.36 12.98 -32.56
CA ASN A 211 3.90 13.45 -31.29
C ASN A 211 5.35 12.97 -31.02
N GLY A 212 5.84 11.95 -31.73
CA GLY A 212 7.20 11.42 -31.52
C GLY A 212 7.36 10.62 -30.22
N ASN A 213 6.29 9.99 -29.73
CA ASN A 213 6.22 9.21 -28.50
C ASN A 213 6.64 10.01 -27.25
N VAL A 214 6.03 11.20 -27.10
CA VAL A 214 6.30 12.12 -25.97
C VAL A 214 5.97 11.45 -24.63
N ILE A 215 4.90 10.67 -24.56
CA ILE A 215 4.47 9.95 -23.35
C ILE A 215 4.90 8.49 -23.45
N ASN A 216 6.15 8.23 -23.10
CA ASN A 216 6.69 6.89 -22.91
C ASN A 216 6.95 6.62 -21.42
N PHE A 217 7.31 5.39 -21.08
CA PHE A 217 7.50 5.00 -19.67
C PHE A 217 8.58 5.84 -18.97
N ALA A 218 9.70 6.10 -19.66
CA ALA A 218 10.82 6.84 -19.09
C ALA A 218 10.53 8.34 -18.96
N SER A 219 9.89 8.95 -19.96
CA SER A 219 9.52 10.37 -19.94
C SER A 219 8.44 10.63 -18.89
N TRP A 220 7.42 9.77 -18.81
CA TRP A 220 6.38 9.85 -17.78
C TRP A 220 6.98 9.69 -16.40
N PHE A 221 7.81 8.67 -16.18
CA PHE A 221 8.46 8.47 -14.87
C PHE A 221 9.31 9.66 -14.48
N SER A 222 10.10 10.21 -15.41
CA SER A 222 10.96 11.38 -15.13
C SER A 222 10.15 12.63 -14.74
N PHE A 223 8.92 12.77 -15.24
CA PHE A 223 8.02 13.86 -14.90
C PHE A 223 7.22 13.59 -13.61
N ALA A 224 6.62 12.40 -13.50
CA ALA A 224 5.67 12.06 -12.47
C ALA A 224 6.31 11.58 -11.17
N PHE A 225 7.46 10.90 -11.21
CA PHE A 225 8.13 10.39 -10.02
C PHE A 225 8.63 11.51 -9.08
N PRO A 226 9.29 12.59 -9.55
CA PRO A 226 9.63 13.73 -8.69
C PRO A 226 8.38 14.40 -8.10
N THR A 227 7.31 14.50 -8.89
CA THR A 227 6.02 15.05 -8.45
C THR A 227 5.40 14.20 -7.36
N MET A 228 5.46 12.86 -7.50
CA MET A 228 5.00 11.92 -6.49
C MET A 228 5.79 12.09 -5.17
N ILE A 229 7.11 12.20 -5.22
CA ILE A 229 7.92 12.42 -4.01
C ILE A 229 7.51 13.71 -3.31
N LEU A 230 7.36 14.80 -4.07
CA LEU A 230 6.92 16.09 -3.53
C LEU A 230 5.56 15.96 -2.84
N LEU A 231 4.56 15.38 -3.53
CA LEU A 231 3.22 15.17 -2.98
C LEU A 231 3.25 14.26 -1.75
N LEU A 232 4.07 13.20 -1.75
CA LEU A 232 4.19 12.29 -0.62
C LEU A 232 4.75 12.99 0.62
N VAL A 233 5.78 13.83 0.44
CA VAL A 233 6.36 14.64 1.52
C VAL A 233 5.36 15.67 2.04
N LEU A 234 4.64 16.37 1.15
CA LEU A 234 3.61 17.33 1.55
C LEU A 234 2.46 16.66 2.30
N ALA A 235 1.99 15.51 1.81
CA ALA A 235 0.95 14.72 2.47
C ALA A 235 1.43 14.20 3.84
N TRP A 236 2.68 13.75 3.92
CA TRP A 236 3.26 13.29 5.17
C TRP A 236 3.36 14.42 6.20
N ILE A 237 3.84 15.60 5.82
CA ILE A 237 3.88 16.78 6.69
C ILE A 237 2.48 17.18 7.14
N TRP A 238 1.52 17.22 6.22
CA TRP A 238 0.12 17.58 6.52
C TRP A 238 -0.52 16.61 7.53
N LEU A 239 -0.38 15.31 7.30
CA LEU A 239 -0.93 14.27 8.17
C LEU A 239 -0.21 14.23 9.52
N GLN A 240 1.09 14.48 9.53
CA GLN A 240 1.86 14.60 10.76
C GLN A 240 1.36 15.76 11.63
N ILE A 241 1.12 16.95 11.03
CA ILE A 241 0.57 18.11 11.75
C ILE A 241 -0.84 17.82 12.26
N LEU A 242 -1.69 17.19 11.44
CA LEU A 242 -3.09 16.92 11.78
C LEU A 242 -3.25 15.92 12.92
N PHE A 243 -2.44 14.84 12.94
CA PHE A 243 -2.61 13.73 13.88
C PHE A 243 -1.60 13.71 15.03
N LEU A 244 -0.38 14.23 14.83
CA LEU A 244 0.70 14.24 15.83
C LEU A 244 1.06 15.65 16.33
N GLY A 245 0.44 16.70 15.77
CA GLY A 245 0.66 18.09 16.18
C GLY A 245 2.01 18.67 15.76
N PHE A 246 2.30 19.89 16.22
CA PHE A 246 3.49 20.67 15.85
C PHE A 246 4.79 20.30 16.60
N ASN A 247 4.76 19.29 17.47
CA ASN A 247 5.91 18.92 18.30
C ASN A 247 6.93 18.07 17.53
N PHE A 248 7.55 18.63 16.49
CA PHE A 248 8.56 17.94 15.66
C PHE A 248 9.74 17.42 16.48
N HIS A 249 10.16 18.12 17.54
CA HIS A 249 11.28 17.69 18.38
C HIS A 249 10.98 16.38 19.15
N GLU A 250 9.78 16.23 19.70
CA GLU A 250 9.33 14.99 20.38
C GLU A 250 9.05 13.87 19.38
N ASN A 251 8.51 14.22 18.21
CA ASN A 251 8.15 13.28 17.15
C ASN A 251 9.38 12.69 16.42
N PHE A 252 10.48 13.46 16.32
CA PHE A 252 11.71 13.06 15.62
C PHE A 252 12.90 12.71 16.54
N GLY A 253 12.98 13.23 17.77
CA GLY A 253 14.23 13.35 18.51
C GLY A 253 14.24 12.83 19.95
N CYS A 254 15.09 11.82 20.17
CA CYS A 254 16.00 11.53 21.30
C CYS A 254 15.61 11.67 22.79
N ALA A 255 14.51 12.30 23.16
CA ALA A 255 14.04 12.37 24.55
C ALA A 255 13.10 11.20 24.85
N SER A 256 13.54 9.97 24.52
CA SER A 256 12.73 8.78 24.79
C SER A 256 13.02 8.29 26.20
N ASN A 257 12.05 8.48 27.09
CA ASN A 257 11.99 7.77 28.36
C ASN A 257 12.11 6.24 28.11
N ALA A 258 12.61 5.50 29.10
CA ALA A 258 12.82 4.05 28.98
C ALA A 258 11.54 3.29 28.55
N SER A 259 10.36 3.79 28.94
CA SER A 259 9.06 3.25 28.56
C SER A 259 8.74 3.40 27.06
N VAL A 260 9.07 4.54 26.44
CA VAL A 260 8.85 4.77 25.00
C VAL A 260 9.79 3.89 24.16
N LYS A 261 11.03 3.72 24.61
CA LYS A 261 12.02 2.85 23.96
C LYS A 261 11.61 1.37 24.05
N ALA A 262 11.00 0.96 25.16
CA ALA A 262 10.44 -0.39 25.30
C ALA A 262 9.26 -0.64 24.33
N LYS A 263 8.39 0.35 24.13
CA LYS A 263 7.28 0.30 23.15
C LYS A 263 7.80 0.14 21.72
N GLU A 264 8.79 0.95 21.33
CA GLU A 264 9.42 0.86 20.01
C GLU A 264 10.06 -0.50 19.76
N GLN A 265 10.75 -1.05 20.77
CA GLN A 265 11.39 -2.36 20.68
C GLN A 265 10.37 -3.50 20.52
N GLN A 266 9.21 -3.44 21.19
CA GLN A 266 8.16 -4.44 21.05
C GLN A 266 7.53 -4.42 19.65
N ALA A 267 7.17 -3.24 19.14
CA ALA A 267 6.63 -3.12 17.80
C ALA A 267 7.67 -3.50 16.71
N TYR A 268 8.96 -3.24 16.94
CA TYR A 268 10.04 -3.75 16.09
C TYR A 268 10.10 -5.28 16.08
N ASN A 269 10.04 -5.90 17.26
CA ASN A 269 10.11 -7.35 17.41
C ASN A 269 8.96 -8.04 16.68
N LEU A 270 7.77 -7.44 16.64
CA LEU A 270 6.62 -7.96 15.91
C LEU A 270 6.81 -7.93 14.39
N ILE A 271 7.27 -6.80 13.85
CA ILE A 271 7.60 -6.71 12.41
C ILE A 271 8.71 -7.72 12.08
N LYS A 272 9.66 -7.92 12.98
CA LYS A 272 10.74 -8.90 12.83
C LYS A 272 10.23 -10.34 12.92
N GLU A 273 9.29 -10.64 13.79
CA GLU A 273 8.64 -11.95 13.90
C GLU A 273 7.81 -12.26 12.66
N GLU A 274 6.99 -11.31 12.19
CA GLU A 274 6.27 -11.42 10.92
C GLU A 274 7.25 -11.61 9.74
N SER A 275 8.38 -10.89 9.75
CA SER A 275 9.43 -11.07 8.76
C SER A 275 10.06 -12.47 8.82
N LYS A 276 10.19 -13.04 10.02
CA LYS A 276 10.78 -14.37 10.25
C LYS A 276 9.81 -15.48 9.85
N LYS A 277 8.50 -15.31 10.06
CA LYS A 277 7.44 -16.25 9.65
C LYS A 277 7.45 -16.51 8.14
N MET A 278 7.80 -15.52 7.33
CA MET A 278 7.90 -15.68 5.86
C MET A 278 9.10 -16.52 5.39
N GLY A 279 10.05 -16.86 6.26
CA GLY A 279 11.17 -17.73 5.91
C GLY A 279 12.08 -17.23 4.77
N SER A 280 12.89 -18.13 4.21
CA SER A 280 13.75 -17.85 3.06
C SER A 280 12.95 -17.75 1.75
N MET A 281 13.44 -16.95 0.79
CA MET A 281 12.76 -16.81 -0.51
C MET A 281 12.78 -18.13 -1.27
N THR A 282 11.59 -18.58 -1.68
CA THR A 282 11.40 -19.73 -2.55
C THR A 282 12.01 -19.49 -3.94
N PHE A 283 12.20 -20.55 -4.72
CA PHE A 283 12.68 -20.43 -6.10
C PHE A 283 11.73 -19.57 -6.95
N ALA A 284 10.42 -19.76 -6.79
CA ALA A 284 9.40 -18.99 -7.51
C ALA A 284 9.41 -17.49 -7.13
N GLU A 285 9.53 -17.15 -5.84
CA GLU A 285 9.70 -15.74 -5.42
C GLU A 285 10.93 -15.09 -6.08
N LYS A 286 12.05 -15.82 -6.16
CA LYS A 286 13.26 -15.33 -6.83
C LYS A 286 13.04 -15.16 -8.34
N ALA A 287 12.42 -16.15 -9.00
CA ALA A 287 12.11 -16.08 -10.42
C ALA A 287 11.21 -14.88 -10.75
N ILE A 288 10.14 -14.67 -9.97
CA ILE A 288 9.22 -13.54 -10.15
C ILE A 288 9.91 -12.21 -9.88
N THR A 289 10.81 -12.15 -8.89
CA THR A 289 11.63 -10.95 -8.64
C THR A 289 12.52 -10.63 -9.85
N VAL A 290 13.18 -11.64 -10.42
CA VAL A 290 14.03 -11.47 -11.62
C VAL A 290 13.18 -11.01 -12.81
N LEU A 291 12.03 -11.63 -13.03
CA LEU A 291 11.10 -11.29 -14.10
C LEU A 291 10.54 -9.87 -13.93
N PHE A 292 10.22 -9.45 -12.70
CA PHE A 292 9.80 -8.09 -12.39
C PHE A 292 10.89 -7.08 -12.71
N VAL A 293 12.13 -7.31 -12.24
CA VAL A 293 13.25 -6.42 -12.51
C VAL A 293 13.54 -6.34 -14.01
N LEU A 294 13.50 -7.47 -14.70
CA LEU A 294 13.67 -7.52 -16.15
C LEU A 294 12.57 -6.73 -16.87
N LEU A 295 11.31 -6.89 -16.47
CA LEU A 295 10.17 -6.17 -17.01
C LEU A 295 10.34 -4.65 -16.84
N VAL A 296 10.69 -4.20 -15.63
CA VAL A 296 10.91 -2.77 -15.34
C VAL A 296 12.06 -2.23 -16.19
N VAL A 297 13.18 -2.95 -16.28
CA VAL A 297 14.31 -2.55 -17.14
C VAL A 297 13.87 -2.44 -18.60
N LEU A 298 13.12 -3.43 -19.11
CA LEU A 298 12.60 -3.42 -20.48
C LEU A 298 11.62 -2.25 -20.72
N TRP A 299 10.80 -1.88 -19.74
CA TRP A 299 9.94 -0.70 -19.86
C TRP A 299 10.73 0.60 -19.95
N PHE A 300 11.80 0.75 -19.15
CA PHE A 300 12.66 1.93 -19.21
C PHE A 300 13.54 1.97 -20.48
N THR A 301 13.89 0.82 -21.05
CA THR A 301 14.70 0.74 -22.28
C THR A 301 13.87 0.67 -23.57
N ARG A 302 12.55 0.54 -23.47
CA ARG A 302 11.63 0.62 -24.61
C ARG A 302 11.57 2.06 -25.13
N ASP A 303 12.28 2.31 -26.23
CA ASP A 303 12.35 3.60 -26.94
C ASP A 303 12.42 4.82 -26.00
N PRO A 304 13.51 4.99 -25.23
CA PRO A 304 13.60 6.01 -24.20
C PRO A 304 13.46 7.46 -24.71
N GLY A 305 13.60 7.71 -26.01
CA GLY A 305 13.44 9.04 -26.62
C GLY A 305 14.54 10.05 -26.27
N PHE A 306 15.36 9.83 -25.22
CA PHE A 306 16.43 10.74 -24.78
C PHE A 306 17.87 10.27 -25.12
N VAL A 307 18.07 9.03 -25.57
CA VAL A 307 19.40 8.51 -25.99
C VAL A 307 19.34 8.05 -27.45
N PRO A 308 20.04 8.71 -28.40
CA PRO A 308 20.02 8.33 -29.81
C PRO A 308 20.75 7.02 -30.17
N GLY A 309 21.34 6.26 -29.25
CA GLY A 309 22.26 5.18 -29.67
C GLY A 309 22.81 4.20 -28.62
N GLY A 310 22.03 3.73 -27.65
CA GLY A 310 22.51 2.75 -26.64
C GLY A 310 21.96 1.31 -26.77
N PHE A 311 20.71 1.16 -27.23
CA PHE A 311 20.02 -0.14 -27.30
C PHE A 311 19.40 -0.41 -28.69
N ALA A 312 19.90 0.27 -29.72
CA ALA A 312 19.50 0.09 -31.12
C ALA A 312 20.10 -1.19 -31.77
N LEU A 313 20.24 -2.28 -31.01
CA LEU A 313 20.74 -3.57 -31.53
C LEU A 313 19.63 -4.45 -32.12
N ALA A 314 18.36 -4.02 -32.06
CA ALA A 314 17.25 -4.69 -32.72
C ALA A 314 16.39 -3.66 -33.46
N LYS A 315 16.92 -3.11 -34.55
CA LYS A 315 16.15 -2.34 -35.54
C LYS A 315 15.31 -3.30 -36.40
N GLY A 316 14.53 -4.15 -35.73
CA GLY A 316 13.56 -5.06 -36.34
C GLY A 316 12.21 -4.71 -35.76
N SER A 317 11.35 -4.11 -36.59
CA SER A 317 9.96 -3.73 -36.29
C SER A 317 9.10 -4.87 -35.73
N GLU A 318 9.55 -6.11 -35.87
CA GLU A 318 8.85 -7.31 -35.37
C GLU A 318 9.18 -7.67 -33.92
N VAL A 319 10.34 -7.28 -33.37
CA VAL A 319 10.77 -7.69 -32.02
C VAL A 319 10.06 -6.88 -30.92
N THR A 320 9.70 -5.62 -31.22
CA THR A 320 9.09 -4.69 -30.25
C THR A 320 7.61 -4.98 -29.97
N PHE A 321 6.89 -5.52 -30.97
CA PHE A 321 5.48 -5.92 -30.84
C PHE A 321 5.32 -7.33 -30.24
N LEU A 322 6.28 -8.23 -30.46
CA LEU A 322 6.22 -9.61 -29.94
C LEU A 322 6.62 -9.74 -28.46
N CYS A 323 7.47 -8.84 -27.94
CA CYS A 323 8.07 -9.02 -26.62
C CYS A 323 7.13 -8.71 -25.45
N LEU A 324 6.34 -7.63 -25.45
CA LEU A 324 5.57 -7.27 -24.25
C LEU A 324 4.34 -8.16 -24.01
N PRO A 325 3.44 -8.38 -24.98
CA PRO A 325 2.36 -9.35 -24.83
C PRO A 325 2.88 -10.78 -24.71
N GLY A 326 3.94 -11.13 -25.44
CA GLY A 326 4.57 -12.45 -25.39
C GLY A 326 5.19 -12.78 -24.03
N ILE A 327 5.85 -11.82 -23.38
CA ILE A 327 6.35 -11.97 -22.01
C ILE A 327 5.17 -12.07 -21.03
N CYS A 328 4.08 -11.31 -21.21
CA CYS A 328 2.92 -11.38 -20.34
C CYS A 328 2.13 -12.70 -20.48
N VAL A 329 2.00 -13.22 -21.70
CA VAL A 329 1.44 -14.57 -21.97
C VAL A 329 2.38 -15.65 -21.42
N PHE A 330 3.69 -15.51 -21.59
CA PHE A 330 4.68 -16.43 -21.01
C PHE A 330 4.66 -16.41 -19.48
N LEU A 331 4.50 -15.23 -18.86
CA LEU A 331 4.35 -15.05 -17.41
C LEU A 331 3.03 -15.61 -16.89
N GLY A 332 1.93 -15.43 -17.63
CA GLY A 332 0.63 -16.03 -17.31
C GLY A 332 0.66 -17.56 -17.39
N VAL A 333 1.30 -18.10 -18.42
CA VAL A 333 1.53 -19.55 -18.58
C VAL A 333 2.47 -20.08 -17.48
N PHE A 334 3.51 -19.35 -17.11
CA PHE A 334 4.38 -19.72 -15.97
C PHE A 334 3.66 -19.66 -14.62
N HIS A 335 2.79 -18.67 -14.42
CA HIS A 335 2.00 -18.54 -13.21
C HIS A 335 1.03 -19.72 -13.05
N PHE A 336 0.37 -20.12 -14.14
CA PHE A 336 -0.54 -21.26 -14.17
C PHE A 336 0.20 -22.59 -14.00
N ALA A 337 1.35 -22.77 -14.66
CA ALA A 337 2.13 -24.01 -14.62
C ALA A 337 2.78 -24.30 -13.25
N PHE A 338 3.06 -23.29 -12.43
CA PHE A 338 3.69 -23.47 -11.11
C PHE A 338 2.73 -23.33 -9.93
N HIS A 339 1.48 -22.90 -10.14
CA HIS A 339 0.44 -22.93 -9.12
C HIS A 339 0.15 -24.37 -8.63
N GLU A 340 0.34 -25.37 -9.48
CA GLU A 340 0.19 -26.79 -9.11
C GLU A 340 1.35 -27.36 -8.26
N CYS A 341 2.46 -26.65 -8.12
CA CYS A 341 3.69 -27.20 -7.54
C CYS A 341 4.04 -26.69 -6.13
N SER A 342 3.11 -26.04 -5.42
CA SER A 342 3.31 -25.63 -4.01
C SER A 342 2.49 -26.48 -3.02
N PRO A 343 2.89 -27.72 -2.70
CA PRO A 343 2.22 -28.54 -1.68
C PRO A 343 2.58 -28.14 -0.23
N ARG A 344 3.36 -27.08 0.02
CA ARG A 344 3.86 -26.75 1.39
C ARG A 344 2.94 -25.90 2.26
N THR A 345 1.77 -25.48 1.78
CA THR A 345 0.92 -24.53 2.53
C THR A 345 -0.45 -25.08 2.95
N GLN A 346 -0.78 -26.35 2.66
CA GLN A 346 -2.06 -26.94 3.09
C GLN A 346 -2.03 -27.61 4.48
N GLU A 347 -0.87 -27.94 5.05
CA GLU A 347 -0.80 -28.66 6.34
C GLU A 347 -0.66 -27.76 7.59
N GLY A 348 -0.50 -26.45 7.43
CA GLY A 348 -0.26 -25.53 8.56
C GLY A 348 -1.48 -24.75 9.09
N MET A 349 -2.63 -24.80 8.41
CA MET A 349 -3.78 -23.92 8.69
C MET A 349 -5.12 -24.66 8.76
N LEU A 350 -5.08 -25.98 8.99
CA LEU A 350 -6.25 -26.84 9.16
C LEU A 350 -6.17 -27.63 10.48
N VAL A 351 -6.10 -26.91 11.61
CA VAL A 351 -6.61 -27.40 12.89
C VAL A 351 -7.39 -26.26 13.53
N ALA A 352 -8.72 -26.38 13.45
CA ALA A 352 -9.74 -25.44 13.91
C ALA A 352 -9.89 -25.48 15.47
N PRO A 353 -10.88 -24.79 16.11
CA PRO A 353 -12.30 -25.10 15.90
C PRO A 353 -13.28 -23.92 15.90
N ASN A 354 -14.34 -24.09 15.09
CA ASN A 354 -15.75 -23.78 15.37
C ASN A 354 -16.08 -22.53 16.18
N VAL A 355 -16.69 -21.54 15.49
CA VAL A 355 -17.85 -20.84 16.03
C VAL A 355 -18.98 -20.95 15.01
N HIS A 356 -20.05 -21.60 15.45
CA HIS A 356 -21.31 -21.76 14.75
C HIS A 356 -21.94 -20.42 14.36
N LEU A 357 -22.47 -20.36 13.13
CA LEU A 357 -23.83 -19.91 12.80
C LEU A 357 -24.66 -19.36 13.97
N LEU A 358 -25.15 -18.12 13.85
CA LEU A 358 -26.58 -17.77 13.73
C LEU A 358 -26.84 -16.26 13.84
N SER A 359 -27.85 -15.84 13.06
CA SER A 359 -28.65 -14.59 13.06
C SER A 359 -27.99 -13.26 12.74
#